data_AF-A0A7C4MTB7-F1
#
_entry.id   AF-A0A7C4MTB7-F1
#
_cell.length_a   1.000
_cell.length_b   1.000
_cell.length_c   1.000
_cell.angle_alpha   90.00
_cell.angle_beta   90.00
_cell.angle_gamma   90.00
#
_symmetry.space_group_name_H-M   'P 1'
#
loop_
_entity.id
_entity.type
_entity.pdbx_description
1 polymer ?
#
loop_
_entity_poly.entity_id
_entity_poly.type
_entity_poly.pdbx_seq_one_letter_code
_entity_poly.pdbx_strand_id
1 'polypeptide(L)'
;GRLYLPEEDLAACGCTCDDLLAGRLDDRTRRLIEFEAARAAGHFREAARLTPLLSPPGRRIYAVINGVYQALLEQIARQPADVFRRRLTVSRWRKLWIVAGSLFSIR
;
A
#
# COMPACT_ATOMS: atom_id res chain seq x y z
N GLY A 1 -18.22 -2.75 -12.02
CA GLY A 1 -16.99 -2.65 -11.21
C GLY A 1 -16.86 -1.24 -10.67
N ARG A 2 -15.93 -0.99 -9.75
CA ARG A 2 -15.56 0.37 -9.31
C ARG A 2 -14.08 0.58 -9.62
N LEU A 3 -13.74 1.73 -10.19
CA LEU A 3 -12.38 2.13 -10.47
C LEU A 3 -12.11 3.47 -9.78
N TYR A 4 -11.08 3.52 -8.95
CA TYR A 4 -10.70 4.69 -8.16
C TYR A 4 -9.32 5.24 -8.54
N LEU A 5 -8.75 4.74 -9.65
CA LEU A 5 -7.44 5.15 -10.13
C LEU A 5 -7.56 6.40 -11.01
N PRO A 6 -6.66 7.38 -10.86
CA PRO A 6 -6.63 8.55 -11.74
C PRO A 6 -6.38 8.18 -13.20
N GLU A 7 -7.09 8.83 -14.13
CA GLU A 7 -6.94 8.62 -15.58
C GLU A 7 -5.53 8.99 -16.08
N GLU A 8 -4.89 9.96 -15.45
CA GLU A 8 -3.49 10.34 -15.74
C GLU A 8 -2.50 9.21 -15.45
N ASP A 9 -2.72 8.43 -14.39
CA ASP A 9 -1.84 7.32 -13.99
C ASP A 9 -2.02 6.13 -14.93
N LEU A 10 -3.27 5.86 -15.32
CA LEU A 10 -3.63 4.92 -16.39
C LEU A 10 -2.90 5.27 -17.69
N ALA A 11 -3.00 6.53 -18.14
CA ALA A 11 -2.35 7.01 -19.35
C ALA A 11 -0.82 6.94 -19.26
N ALA A 12 -0.23 7.34 -18.13
CA ALA A 12 1.22 7.29 -17.89
C ALA A 12 1.77 5.85 -17.94
N CYS A 13 0.95 4.86 -17.57
CA CYS A 13 1.32 3.44 -17.61
C CYS A 13 0.90 2.74 -18.92
N GLY A 14 0.26 3.44 -19.87
CA GLY A 14 -0.26 2.89 -21.11
C GLY A 14 -1.42 1.91 -20.91
N CYS A 15 -2.13 2.02 -19.79
CA CYS A 15 -3.22 1.15 -19.39
C CYS A 15 -4.57 1.86 -19.57
N THR A 16 -5.61 1.11 -19.93
CA THR A 16 -6.98 1.61 -20.04
C THR A 16 -7.88 1.05 -18.94
N CYS A 17 -8.99 1.73 -18.65
CA CYS A 17 -10.01 1.22 -17.74
C CYS A 17 -10.50 -0.17 -18.15
N ASP A 18 -10.66 -0.42 -19.46
CA ASP A 18 -11.11 -1.70 -19.99
C ASP A 18 -10.07 -2.81 -19.77
N ASP A 19 -8.77 -2.49 -19.77
CA ASP A 19 -7.72 -3.46 -19.41
C ASP A 19 -7.91 -3.97 -17.98
N LEU A 20 -8.20 -3.07 -17.04
CA LEU A 20 -8.40 -3.41 -15.64
C LEU A 20 -9.73 -4.15 -15.40
N LEU A 21 -10.81 -3.72 -16.08
CA LEU A 21 -12.12 -4.37 -15.98
C LEU A 21 -12.11 -5.78 -16.56
N ALA A 22 -11.32 -6.02 -17.61
CA ALA A 22 -11.10 -7.33 -18.18
C ALA A 22 -10.12 -8.20 -17.36
N GLY A 23 -9.54 -7.66 -16.27
CA GLY A 23 -8.57 -8.37 -15.44
C GLY A 23 -7.28 -8.73 -16.18
N ARG A 24 -6.88 -7.93 -17.18
CA ARG A 24 -5.64 -8.18 -17.93
C ARG A 24 -4.45 -8.01 -17.00
N LEU A 25 -3.50 -8.95 -17.10
CA LEU A 25 -2.29 -9.03 -16.27
C LEU A 25 -1.06 -9.05 -17.19
N ASP A 26 -0.82 -7.93 -17.84
CA ASP A 26 0.30 -7.66 -18.73
C ASP A 26 1.31 -6.67 -18.11
N ASP A 27 2.32 -6.26 -18.87
CA ASP A 27 3.35 -5.34 -18.38
C ASP A 27 2.83 -3.92 -18.10
N ARG A 28 1.68 -3.53 -18.69
CA ARG A 28 1.08 -2.20 -18.54
C ARG A 28 0.33 -2.13 -17.21
N THR A 29 -0.51 -3.13 -16.96
CA THR A 29 -1.22 -3.30 -15.68
C THR A 29 -0.26 -3.58 -14.52
N ARG A 30 0.84 -4.32 -14.74
CA ARG A 30 1.91 -4.46 -13.74
C ARG A 30 2.55 -3.12 -13.40
N ARG A 31 2.93 -2.33 -14.41
CA ARG A 31 3.50 -0.99 -14.21
C ARG A 31 2.58 -0.08 -13.43
N LEU A 32 1.27 -0.10 -13.74
CA LEU A 32 0.28 0.69 -13.02
C LEU A 32 0.23 0.32 -11.54
N ILE A 33 0.20 -0.99 -11.21
CA ILE A 33 0.20 -1.44 -9.80
C ILE A 33 1.47 -0.98 -9.07
N GLU A 34 2.63 -1.11 -9.71
CA GLU A 34 3.91 -0.69 -9.12
C GLU A 34 3.97 0.83 -8.93
N PHE A 35 3.53 1.60 -9.92
CA PHE A 35 3.44 3.06 -9.86
C PHE A 35 2.56 3.52 -8.69
N GLU A 36 1.38 2.93 -8.56
CA GLU A 36 0.42 3.24 -7.50
C GLU A 36 0.93 2.83 -6.11
N ALA A 37 1.53 1.64 -6.00
CA ALA A 37 2.12 1.16 -4.76
C ALA A 37 3.28 2.06 -4.31
N ALA A 38 4.11 2.53 -5.25
CA ALA A 38 5.21 3.44 -4.97
C ALA A 38 4.72 4.82 -4.51
N ARG A 39 3.68 5.36 -5.17
CA ARG A 39 3.02 6.62 -4.76
C ARG A 39 2.45 6.51 -3.35
N ALA A 40 1.68 5.46 -3.07
CA ALA A 40 1.12 5.22 -1.74
C ALA A 40 2.22 5.08 -0.67
N ALA A 41 3.30 4.35 -0.97
CA ALA A 41 4.45 4.23 -0.07
C ALA A 41 5.10 5.60 0.21
N GLY A 42 5.17 6.48 -0.79
CA GLY A 42 5.59 7.88 -0.64
C GLY A 42 4.71 8.65 0.35
N HIS A 43 3.39 8.58 0.21
CA HIS A 43 2.48 9.24 1.15
C HIS A 43 2.66 8.76 2.59
N PHE A 44 2.85 7.46 2.80
CA PHE A 44 3.12 6.94 4.15
C PHE A 44 4.48 7.40 4.71
N ARG A 45 5.52 7.52 3.87
CA ARG A 45 6.81 8.09 4.31
C ARG A 45 6.69 9.55 4.72
N GLU A 46 5.92 10.34 3.96
CA GLU A 46 5.70 11.75 4.26
C GLU A 46 4.85 11.90 5.54
N ALA A 47 3.78 11.13 5.66
CA ALA A 47 2.92 11.12 6.84
C ALA A 47 3.69 10.68 8.11
N ALA A 48 4.66 9.78 7.99
CA ALA A 48 5.47 9.36 9.14
C ALA A 48 6.24 10.52 9.78
N ARG A 49 6.62 11.54 9.00
CA ARG A 49 7.27 12.76 9.49
C ARG A 49 6.35 13.61 10.36
N LEU A 50 5.03 13.44 10.23
CA LEU A 50 4.00 14.15 11.00
C LEU A 50 3.67 13.46 12.33
N THR A 51 4.22 12.27 12.60
CA THR A 51 3.99 11.51 13.86
C THR A 51 4.18 12.36 15.13
N PRO A 52 5.19 13.27 15.23
CA PRO A 52 5.35 14.12 16.41
C PRO A 52 4.15 15.03 16.72
N LEU A 53 3.33 15.38 15.71
CA LEU A 53 2.14 16.21 15.87
C LEU A 53 0.95 15.47 16.50
N LEU A 54 1.03 14.13 16.58
CA LEU A 54 0.01 13.31 17.20
C LEU A 54 0.16 13.31 18.73
N SER A 55 -0.98 13.17 19.41
CA SER A 55 -1.02 12.88 20.84
C SER A 55 -0.24 11.59 21.16
N PRO A 56 0.29 11.43 22.39
CA PRO A 56 1.07 10.25 22.73
C PRO A 56 0.36 8.90 22.44
N PRO A 57 -0.95 8.74 22.71
CA PRO A 57 -1.69 7.54 22.27
C PRO A 57 -1.81 7.45 20.73
N GLY A 58 -2.05 8.59 20.07
CA GLY A 58 -2.17 8.66 18.60
C GLY A 58 -0.92 8.19 17.88
N ARG A 59 0.28 8.50 18.41
CA ARG A 59 1.56 8.02 17.85
C ARG A 59 1.63 6.49 17.79
N ARG A 60 1.19 5.80 18.85
CA ARG A 60 1.18 4.33 18.92
C ARG A 60 0.20 3.72 17.92
N ILE A 61 -1.01 4.26 17.84
CA ILE A 61 -2.03 3.80 16.89
C ILE A 61 -1.52 4.01 15.46
N TYR A 62 -0.98 5.18 15.17
CA TYR A 62 -0.44 5.50 13.86
C TYR A 62 0.73 4.60 13.46
N ALA A 63 1.67 4.30 14.37
CA ALA A 63 2.79 3.41 14.10
C ALA A 63 2.32 2.00 13.67
N VAL A 64 1.29 1.47 14.34
CA VAL A 64 0.68 0.19 13.95
C VAL A 64 0.06 0.27 12.55
N ILE A 65 -0.75 1.30 12.28
CA ILE A 65 -1.40 1.48 10.98
C ILE A 65 -0.36 1.61 9.87
N ASN A 66 0.61 2.52 10.04
CA ASN A 66 1.69 2.74 9.09
C ASN A 66 2.47 1.45 8.82
N GLY A 67 2.85 0.70 9.87
CA GLY A 67 3.55 -0.56 9.70
C GLY A 67 2.76 -1.63 8.94
N VAL A 68 1.44 -1.73 9.18
CA VAL A 68 0.57 -2.65 8.44
C VAL A 68 0.48 -2.28 6.97
N TYR A 69 0.31 -0.99 6.64
CA TYR A 69 0.24 -0.54 5.26
C TYR A 69 1.57 -0.68 4.53
N GLN A 70 2.70 -0.36 5.17
CA GLN A 70 4.03 -0.62 4.60
C GLN A 70 4.22 -2.11 4.28
N ALA A 71 3.86 -3.00 5.20
CA ALA A 71 3.96 -4.44 4.98
C ALA A 71 3.06 -4.95 3.82
N LEU A 72 1.88 -4.34 3.64
CA LEU A 72 1.00 -4.65 2.52
C LEU A 72 1.58 -4.15 1.19
N LEU A 73 2.09 -2.92 1.15
CA LEU A 73 2.70 -2.32 -0.04
C LEU A 73 3.95 -3.09 -0.47
N GLU A 74 4.80 -3.53 0.46
CA GLU A 74 5.90 -4.44 0.17
C GLU A 74 5.43 -5.76 -0.46
N GLN A 75 4.32 -6.31 0.02
CA GLN A 75 3.77 -7.56 -0.52
C GLN A 75 3.23 -7.36 -1.94
N ILE A 76 2.59 -6.22 -2.20
CA ILE A 76 2.18 -5.82 -3.55
C ILE A 76 3.41 -5.70 -4.46
N ALA A 77 4.46 -5.02 -4.01
CA ALA A 77 5.69 -4.84 -4.79
C ALA A 77 6.39 -6.17 -5.12
N ARG A 78 6.33 -7.17 -4.22
CA ARG A 78 6.91 -8.50 -4.47
C ARG A 78 6.10 -9.32 -5.47
N GLN A 79 4.77 -9.17 -5.49
CA GLN A 79 3.87 -9.96 -6.35
C GLN A 79 2.72 -9.10 -6.89
N PRO A 80 2.97 -8.16 -7.82
CA PRO A 80 1.95 -7.23 -8.30
C PRO A 80 0.75 -7.93 -8.94
N ALA A 81 1.00 -9.02 -9.67
CA ALA A 81 -0.04 -9.77 -10.37
C ALA A 81 -1.10 -10.39 -9.45
N ASP A 82 -0.79 -10.58 -8.16
CA ASP A 82 -1.75 -11.15 -7.21
C ASP A 82 -2.90 -10.21 -6.87
N VAL A 83 -2.75 -8.89 -7.09
CA VAL A 83 -3.78 -7.87 -6.81
C VAL A 83 -5.09 -8.17 -7.55
N PHE A 84 -5.01 -8.72 -8.76
CA PHE A 84 -6.18 -9.12 -9.55
C PHE A 84 -6.66 -10.55 -9.26
N ARG A 85 -5.82 -11.41 -8.67
CA ARG A 85 -6.12 -12.82 -8.44
C ARG A 85 -6.79 -13.08 -7.11
N ARG A 86 -6.36 -12.35 -6.06
CA ARG A 86 -6.82 -12.56 -4.69
C ARG A 86 -6.66 -11.32 -3.86
N ARG A 87 -7.38 -11.29 -2.74
CA ARG A 87 -7.17 -10.27 -1.72
C ARG A 87 -5.81 -10.48 -1.04
N LEU A 88 -4.88 -9.56 -1.25
CA LEU A 88 -3.64 -9.52 -0.50
C LEU A 88 -3.92 -9.08 0.95
N THR A 89 -3.39 -9.84 1.90
CA THR A 89 -3.52 -9.55 3.33
C THR A 89 -2.19 -9.79 4.03
N VAL A 90 -1.90 -8.94 5.02
CA VAL A 90 -0.76 -9.15 5.92
C VAL A 90 -1.10 -10.26 6.92
N SER A 91 -0.21 -11.24 7.07
CA SER A 91 -0.42 -12.38 7.98
C SER A 91 -0.58 -11.92 9.44
N ARG A 92 -1.32 -12.70 10.24
CA ARG A 92 -1.57 -12.38 11.66
C ARG A 92 -0.26 -12.26 12.45
N TRP A 93 0.70 -13.14 12.17
CA TRP A 93 2.04 -13.08 12.77
C TRP A 93 2.76 -11.78 12.42
N ARG A 94 2.78 -11.38 11.14
CA ARG A 94 3.45 -10.16 10.72
C ARG A 94 2.79 -8.92 11.33
N LYS A 95 1.46 -8.90 11.47
CA LYS A 95 0.74 -7.86 12.23
C LYS A 95 1.16 -7.82 13.70
N LEU A 96 1.30 -8.97 14.36
CA LEU A 96 1.71 -9.04 15.77
C LEU A 96 3.14 -8.49 15.97
N TRP A 97 4.06 -8.84 15.07
CA TRP A 97 5.42 -8.29 15.05
C TRP A 97 5.43 -6.76 14.89
N ILE A 98 4.58 -6.22 13.99
CA ILE A 98 4.43 -4.77 13.80
C ILE A 98 3.90 -4.11 15.08
N VAL A 99 2.88 -4.69 15.72
CA VAL A 99 2.31 -4.18 16.97
C VAL A 99 3.35 -4.18 18.08
N ALA A 100 4.08 -5.28 18.25
CA ALA A 100 5.15 -5.38 19.25
C ALA A 100 6.21 -4.29 19.02
N GLY A 101 6.76 -4.18 17.80
CA GLY A 101 7.76 -3.16 17.46
C GLY A 101 7.27 -1.72 17.67
N SER A 102 6.00 -1.45 17.37
CA SER A 102 5.38 -0.12 17.57
C SER A 102 5.29 0.28 19.05
N LEU A 103 5.18 -0.69 19.97
CA LEU A 103 5.15 -0.44 21.41
C LEU A 103 6.56 -0.14 21.96
N PHE A 104 7.61 -0.73 21.38
CA PHE A 104 9.01 -0.51 21.79
C PHE A 104 9.64 0.75 21.18
N SER A 105 9.21 1.17 19.99
CA SER A 105 9.84 2.28 19.25
C SER A 105 9.44 3.69 19.71
N ILE A 106 8.42 3.83 20.56
CA ILE A 106 7.84 5.14 20.97
C ILE A 106 8.28 5.53 22.40
N ARG A 107 9.33 4.91 22.94
CA ARG A 107 9.92 5.26 24.23
C ARG A 107 11.00 6.32 24.11
#